data_AF-A0A4Q3XXH5-F1
#
_entry.id   AF-A0A4Q3XXH5-F1
#
_cell.length_a   1.000
_cell.length_b   1.000
_cell.length_c   1.000
_cell.angle_alpha   90.00
_cell.angle_beta   90.00
_cell.angle_gamma   90.00
#
_symmetry.space_group_name_H-M   'P 1'
#
loop_
_entity.id
_entity.type
_entity.pdbx_description
1 polymer ?
#
loop_
_entity_poly.entity_id
_entity_poly.type
_entity_poly.pdbx_seq_one_letter_code
_entity_poly.pdbx_strand_id
1 'polypeptide(L)'
;MALDDLSKSAPQIPAKLLAEMSKKGMKPESPVLVRIFKQESELEIWKTDGTGRYALLKTYPMCRWSGKLGPKMKNGDRQAPEGFYHVSRGMLNPKSQYYVSFNLGYPNKLESALGYTGEALMVHGACSSSGCYGLTDQGVGEIYAVVSKALSSGQVRFQVQAYPYHMTPGNMAIHKDDGNLPFWGTLKEGYDAFELTKQQPKVSVCGRRFVFNTEFQGGDPSDPLAACPATATPSDPQLVAKIAAEKRRVEAALAESRASTMTAYVDGGMHPSFRSLLKKDGADKLAARISSIKYPVSRPEAALADPFVGVAKRSGAGTVSDSGR
;
A
#
# COMPACT_ATOMS: atom_id res chain seq x y z
N MET A 1 6.02 -21.50 -9.19
CA MET A 1 6.26 -22.47 -8.12
C MET A 1 4.90 -22.94 -7.64
N ALA A 2 4.67 -24.25 -7.63
CA ALA A 2 3.52 -24.80 -6.91
C ALA A 2 3.73 -24.59 -5.40
N LEU A 3 2.68 -24.65 -4.58
CA LEU A 3 2.80 -24.56 -3.12
C LEU A 3 3.74 -25.62 -2.53
N ASP A 4 3.96 -26.72 -3.27
CA ASP A 4 4.80 -27.85 -2.87
C ASP A 4 6.31 -27.53 -2.83
N ASP A 5 6.74 -26.37 -3.31
CA ASP A 5 8.17 -25.97 -3.39
C ASP A 5 8.60 -24.99 -2.27
N LEU A 6 7.73 -24.77 -1.27
CA LEU A 6 8.00 -23.85 -0.16
C LEU A 6 8.82 -24.56 0.94
N SER A 7 10.15 -24.36 0.93
CA SER A 7 11.06 -24.92 1.93
C SER A 7 11.07 -24.11 3.25
N LYS A 8 11.63 -24.68 4.34
CA LYS A 8 11.88 -23.99 5.63
C LYS A 8 12.94 -22.87 5.54
N SER A 9 13.56 -22.68 4.38
CA SER A 9 14.56 -21.64 4.15
C SER A 9 13.89 -20.31 3.75
N ALA A 10 14.62 -19.20 3.89
CA ALA A 10 14.07 -17.91 3.48
C ALA A 10 13.74 -17.93 1.98
N PRO A 11 12.55 -17.42 1.56
CA PRO A 11 12.14 -17.43 0.17
C PRO A 11 13.20 -16.76 -0.73
N GLN A 12 13.45 -17.37 -1.88
CA GLN A 12 14.34 -16.82 -2.91
C GLN A 12 13.53 -16.17 -4.02
N ILE A 13 14.13 -15.20 -4.73
CA ILE A 13 13.47 -14.55 -5.87
C ILE A 13 13.35 -15.58 -7.00
N PRO A 14 12.13 -15.92 -7.49
CA PRO A 14 11.98 -16.92 -8.53
C PRO A 14 12.65 -16.49 -9.85
N ALA A 15 13.18 -17.45 -10.61
CA ALA A 15 13.82 -17.19 -11.90
C ALA A 15 12.94 -16.38 -12.87
N LYS A 16 11.62 -16.65 -12.88
CA LYS A 16 10.65 -15.88 -13.67
C LYS A 16 10.62 -14.40 -13.27
N LEU A 17 10.67 -14.11 -11.98
CA LEU A 17 10.66 -12.73 -11.48
C LEU A 17 12.01 -12.04 -11.71
N LEU A 18 13.13 -12.76 -11.62
CA LEU A 18 14.45 -12.25 -12.02
C LEU A 18 14.48 -11.88 -13.50
N ALA A 19 13.93 -12.72 -14.38
CA ALA A 19 13.81 -12.43 -15.80
C ALA A 19 12.92 -11.20 -16.07
N GLU A 20 11.83 -11.04 -15.32
CA GLU A 20 10.96 -9.86 -15.40
C GLU A 20 11.68 -8.59 -14.95
N MET A 21 12.44 -8.64 -13.85
CA MET A 21 13.29 -7.52 -13.39
C MET A 21 14.29 -7.13 -14.47
N SER A 22 15.01 -8.10 -15.05
CA SER A 22 15.99 -7.86 -16.11
C SER A 22 15.36 -7.17 -17.33
N LYS A 23 14.19 -7.65 -17.79
CA LYS A 23 13.43 -7.02 -18.89
C LYS A 23 13.01 -5.58 -18.60
N LYS A 24 12.79 -5.24 -17.33
CA LYS A 24 12.41 -3.90 -16.87
C LYS A 24 13.62 -3.02 -16.48
N GLY A 25 14.85 -3.49 -16.71
CA GLY A 25 16.07 -2.76 -16.32
C GLY A 25 16.24 -2.62 -14.80
N MET A 26 15.65 -3.52 -14.02
CA MET A 26 15.72 -3.53 -12.55
C MET A 26 16.73 -4.57 -12.09
N LYS A 27 17.61 -4.21 -11.16
CA LYS A 27 18.50 -5.17 -10.49
C LYS A 27 17.79 -5.80 -9.28
N PRO A 28 18.05 -7.07 -8.93
CA PRO A 28 17.54 -7.66 -7.69
C PRO A 28 17.87 -6.81 -6.45
N GLU A 29 19.06 -6.24 -6.42
CA GLU A 29 19.60 -5.37 -5.37
C GLU A 29 18.96 -3.98 -5.31
N SER A 30 18.32 -3.51 -6.40
CA SER A 30 17.77 -2.15 -6.49
C SER A 30 16.80 -1.85 -5.34
N PRO A 31 16.79 -0.62 -4.79
CA PRO A 31 15.81 -0.18 -3.81
C PRO A 31 14.37 -0.52 -4.19
N VAL A 32 13.58 -0.87 -3.17
CA VAL A 32 12.18 -1.25 -3.28
C VAL A 32 11.28 -0.25 -2.55
N LEU A 33 10.02 -0.15 -2.99
CA LEU A 33 8.93 0.55 -2.34
C LEU A 33 7.65 -0.28 -2.50
N VAL A 34 6.78 -0.28 -1.49
CA VAL A 34 5.52 -1.02 -1.49
C VAL A 34 4.35 -0.06 -1.46
N ARG A 35 3.33 -0.31 -2.27
CA ARG A 35 2.04 0.41 -2.21
C ARG A 35 0.91 -0.57 -2.02
N ILE A 36 -0.03 -0.26 -1.14
CA ILE A 36 -1.16 -1.11 -0.81
C ILE A 36 -2.45 -0.32 -1.07
N PHE A 37 -3.40 -0.95 -1.75
CA PHE A 37 -4.67 -0.36 -2.14
C PHE A 37 -5.79 -1.24 -1.59
N LYS A 38 -6.46 -0.75 -0.54
CA LYS A 38 -7.46 -1.53 0.20
C LYS A 38 -8.67 -1.85 -0.67
N GLN A 39 -9.25 -0.84 -1.33
CA GLN A 39 -10.45 -1.03 -2.13
C GLN A 39 -10.24 -2.02 -3.28
N GLU A 40 -9.13 -1.91 -3.99
CA GLU A 40 -8.73 -2.82 -5.06
C GLU A 40 -8.26 -4.18 -4.53
N SER A 41 -7.91 -4.24 -3.25
CA SER A 41 -7.26 -5.39 -2.61
C SER A 41 -5.99 -5.79 -3.37
N GLU A 42 -5.11 -4.83 -3.60
CA GLU A 42 -3.87 -5.00 -4.35
C GLU A 42 -2.66 -4.49 -3.56
N LEU A 43 -1.53 -5.17 -3.73
CA LEU A 43 -0.21 -4.75 -3.23
C LEU A 43 0.76 -4.66 -4.40
N GLU A 44 1.33 -3.49 -4.62
CA GLU A 44 2.32 -3.23 -5.66
C GLU A 44 3.74 -3.23 -5.09
N ILE A 45 4.66 -3.87 -5.81
CA ILE A 45 6.11 -3.77 -5.60
C ILE A 45 6.70 -2.90 -6.69
N TRP A 46 7.39 -1.84 -6.27
CA TRP A 46 8.10 -0.90 -7.13
C TRP A 46 9.60 -1.04 -6.89
N LYS A 47 10.42 -0.97 -7.94
CA LYS A 47 11.88 -0.97 -7.84
C LYS A 47 12.47 0.15 -8.68
N THR A 48 13.64 0.64 -8.28
CA THR A 48 14.39 1.58 -9.13
C THR A 48 14.97 0.84 -10.34
N ASP A 49 14.73 1.39 -11.53
CA ASP A 49 15.35 0.94 -12.77
C ASP A 49 16.71 1.61 -13.00
N GLY A 50 17.30 1.38 -14.18
CA GLY A 50 18.59 1.97 -14.58
C GLY A 50 18.60 3.50 -14.65
N THR A 51 17.44 4.17 -14.65
CA THR A 51 17.32 5.64 -14.61
C THR A 51 17.32 6.19 -13.17
N GLY A 52 17.29 5.32 -12.16
CA GLY A 52 17.18 5.72 -10.75
C GLY A 52 15.76 6.07 -10.31
N ARG A 53 14.75 5.92 -11.19
CA ARG A 53 13.33 6.15 -10.86
C ARG A 53 12.62 4.83 -10.56
N TYR A 54 11.63 4.89 -9.68
CA TYR A 54 10.78 3.75 -9.36
C TYR A 54 9.85 3.43 -10.52
N ALA A 55 9.90 2.19 -10.98
CA ALA A 55 8.94 1.61 -11.90
C ALA A 55 8.25 0.39 -11.27
N LEU A 56 7.01 0.13 -11.69
CA LEU A 56 6.23 -0.99 -11.17
C LEU A 56 6.89 -2.30 -11.62
N LEU A 57 7.36 -3.09 -10.65
CA LEU A 57 7.77 -4.46 -10.91
C LEU A 57 6.53 -5.31 -11.14
N LYS A 58 5.68 -5.44 -10.10
CA LYS A 58 4.55 -6.38 -10.11
C LYS A 58 3.47 -5.97 -9.11
N THR A 59 2.22 -6.28 -9.47
CA THR A 59 1.05 -6.17 -8.59
C THR A 59 0.63 -7.56 -8.11
N TYR A 60 0.35 -7.67 -6.82
CA TYR A 60 -0.06 -8.89 -6.13
C TYR A 60 -1.48 -8.73 -5.63
N PRO A 61 -2.42 -9.62 -6.00
CA PRO A 61 -3.76 -9.60 -5.45
C PRO A 61 -3.69 -9.99 -3.96
N MET A 62 -4.36 -9.21 -3.12
CA MET A 62 -4.53 -9.51 -1.70
C MET A 62 -5.74 -10.41 -1.51
N CYS A 63 -5.57 -11.45 -0.70
CA CYS A 63 -6.67 -12.37 -0.42
C CYS A 63 -7.59 -11.81 0.66
N ARG A 64 -7.04 -11.16 1.70
CA ARG A 64 -7.87 -10.57 2.74
C ARG A 64 -7.23 -9.36 3.41
N TRP A 65 -8.07 -8.41 3.78
CA TRP A 65 -7.80 -7.41 4.82
C TRP A 65 -9.10 -7.15 5.58
N SER A 66 -9.02 -6.62 6.81
CA SER A 66 -10.17 -6.38 7.69
C SER A 66 -10.44 -4.88 7.93
N GLY A 67 -11.65 -4.57 8.37
CA GLY A 67 -12.11 -3.22 8.68
C GLY A 67 -12.87 -2.57 7.53
N LYS A 68 -12.80 -1.25 7.42
CA LYS A 68 -13.36 -0.47 6.31
C LYS A 68 -12.28 0.40 5.68
N LEU A 69 -12.61 1.25 4.72
CA LEU A 69 -11.71 2.33 4.34
C LEU A 69 -11.59 3.32 5.52
N GLY A 70 -10.40 3.90 5.68
CA GLY A 70 -10.01 4.72 6.82
C GLY A 70 -8.86 4.11 7.65
N PRO A 71 -8.23 4.94 8.50
CA PRO A 71 -7.08 4.55 9.30
C PRO A 71 -7.47 3.63 10.45
N LYS A 72 -6.51 2.84 10.92
CA LYS A 72 -6.60 2.14 12.21
C LYS A 72 -6.37 3.14 13.34
N MET A 73 -7.16 3.06 14.41
CA MET A 73 -7.03 3.98 15.55
C MET A 73 -6.96 3.26 16.91
N LYS A 74 -7.49 2.04 17.02
CA LYS A 74 -7.60 1.35 18.31
C LYS A 74 -7.11 -0.09 18.24
N ASN A 75 -6.60 -0.62 19.36
CA ASN A 75 -6.36 -2.05 19.45
C ASN A 75 -7.67 -2.83 19.31
N GLY A 76 -7.65 -3.96 18.59
CA GLY A 76 -8.82 -4.81 18.40
C GLY A 76 -9.93 -4.28 17.48
N ASP A 77 -9.79 -3.09 16.87
CA ASP A 77 -10.79 -2.52 15.93
C ASP A 77 -10.90 -3.27 14.59
N ARG A 78 -10.11 -4.34 14.42
CA ARG A 78 -9.97 -5.13 13.19
C ARG A 78 -9.65 -4.31 11.94
N GLN A 79 -9.07 -3.13 12.09
CA GLN A 79 -8.85 -2.20 10.98
C GLN A 79 -7.45 -2.38 10.39
N ALA A 80 -7.37 -2.63 9.08
CA ALA A 80 -6.11 -2.50 8.34
C ALA A 80 -5.76 -1.01 8.19
N PRO A 81 -4.49 -0.63 8.39
CA PRO A 81 -4.09 0.76 8.55
C PRO A 81 -4.10 1.51 7.20
N GLU A 82 -3.93 2.82 7.24
CA GLU A 82 -3.72 3.67 6.07
C GLU A 82 -2.70 4.74 6.46
N GLY A 83 -1.73 5.02 5.60
CA GLY A 83 -0.62 5.92 5.93
C GLY A 83 0.71 5.52 5.31
N PHE A 84 1.77 6.16 5.82
CA PHE A 84 3.15 5.95 5.39
C PHE A 84 3.96 5.27 6.49
N TYR A 85 4.60 4.15 6.16
CA TYR A 85 5.38 3.34 7.08
C TYR A 85 6.77 3.07 6.52
N HIS A 86 7.69 2.66 7.39
CA HIS A 86 9.04 2.30 6.99
C HIS A 86 9.43 0.96 7.62
N VAL A 87 9.83 0.01 6.77
CA VAL A 87 10.16 -1.35 7.18
C VAL A 87 11.66 -1.56 7.05
N SER A 88 12.30 -1.89 8.17
CA SER A 88 13.73 -2.22 8.23
C SER A 88 13.95 -3.74 8.26
N ARG A 89 15.20 -4.17 8.10
CA ARG A 89 15.57 -5.60 8.12
C ARG A 89 15.11 -6.34 9.38
N GLY A 90 15.16 -5.70 10.55
CA GLY A 90 14.74 -6.31 11.82
C GLY A 90 13.22 -6.54 11.93
N MET A 91 12.44 -5.99 11.00
CA MET A 91 10.98 -6.12 10.95
C MET A 91 10.52 -7.22 10.00
N LEU A 92 11.45 -7.91 9.32
CA LEU A 92 11.18 -9.11 8.54
C LEU A 92 11.11 -10.33 9.46
N ASN A 93 10.12 -11.20 9.24
CA ASN A 93 9.96 -12.45 9.97
C ASN A 93 9.87 -13.64 8.99
N PRO A 94 10.97 -14.41 8.83
CA PRO A 94 11.00 -15.59 7.96
C PRO A 94 10.35 -16.82 8.61
N LYS A 95 9.98 -16.76 9.90
CA LYS A 95 9.38 -17.86 10.67
C LYS A 95 7.98 -17.48 11.14
N SER A 96 7.21 -16.83 10.26
CA SER A 96 5.85 -16.44 10.60
C SER A 96 4.98 -17.68 10.76
N GLN A 97 4.03 -17.62 11.69
CA GLN A 97 2.97 -18.62 11.78
C GLN A 97 2.06 -18.61 10.54
N TYR A 98 2.17 -17.58 9.70
CA TYR A 98 1.47 -17.40 8.43
C TYR A 98 2.45 -17.44 7.24
N TYR A 99 3.38 -18.41 7.25
CA TYR A 99 4.51 -18.60 6.30
C TYR A 99 5.67 -17.61 6.47
N VAL A 100 5.60 -16.43 5.85
CA VAL A 100 6.54 -15.31 6.07
C VAL A 100 5.78 -14.02 6.27
N SER A 101 6.42 -13.03 6.90
CA SER A 101 5.78 -11.73 7.10
C SER A 101 6.77 -10.59 7.26
N PHE A 102 6.28 -9.36 7.14
CA PHE A 102 6.98 -8.20 7.66
C PHE A 102 6.01 -7.27 8.39
N ASN A 103 6.48 -6.69 9.49
CA ASN A 103 5.75 -5.71 10.28
C ASN A 103 5.87 -4.32 9.63
N LEU A 104 4.77 -3.56 9.58
CA LEU A 104 4.76 -2.18 9.09
C LEU A 104 5.36 -1.19 10.09
N GLY A 105 5.39 -1.53 11.39
CA GLY A 105 5.79 -0.60 12.45
C GLY A 105 4.67 0.36 12.83
N TYR A 106 3.42 -0.12 12.76
CA TYR A 106 2.28 0.58 13.33
C TYR A 106 2.31 0.51 14.86
N PRO A 107 1.92 1.56 15.59
CA PRO A 107 1.65 2.90 15.07
C PRO A 107 2.93 3.64 14.66
N ASN A 108 2.88 4.42 13.56
CA ASN A 108 3.95 5.31 13.17
C ASN A 108 4.04 6.55 14.09
N LYS A 109 4.99 7.46 13.82
CA LYS A 109 5.25 8.65 14.66
C LYS A 109 4.01 9.55 14.80
N LEU A 110 3.27 9.79 13.71
CA LEU A 110 2.06 10.61 13.74
C LEU A 110 0.94 9.93 14.52
N GLU A 111 0.68 8.67 14.20
CA GLU A 111 -0.37 7.87 14.82
C GLU A 111 -0.15 7.74 16.34
N SER A 112 1.09 7.50 16.76
CA SER A 112 1.47 7.45 18.18
C SER A 112 1.17 8.79 18.88
N ALA A 113 1.54 9.91 18.26
CA ALA A 113 1.29 11.24 18.82
C ALA A 113 -0.21 11.60 18.86
N LEU A 114 -1.00 11.08 17.91
CA LEU A 114 -2.46 11.20 17.92
C LEU A 114 -3.15 10.29 18.95
N GLY A 115 -2.39 9.46 19.67
CA GLY A 115 -2.91 8.54 20.68
C GLY A 115 -3.50 7.25 20.10
N TYR A 116 -3.17 6.90 18.85
CA TYR A 116 -3.63 5.66 18.26
C TYR A 116 -2.95 4.46 18.92
N THR A 117 -3.69 3.36 19.05
CA THR A 117 -3.22 2.13 19.70
C THR A 117 -3.38 0.94 18.76
N GLY A 118 -2.67 -0.15 19.04
CA GLY A 118 -2.79 -1.42 18.32
C GLY A 118 -1.49 -2.19 18.24
N GLU A 119 -1.62 -3.44 17.80
CA GLU A 119 -0.51 -4.39 17.64
C GLU A 119 0.22 -4.25 16.30
N ALA A 120 1.28 -5.04 16.13
CA ALA A 120 2.05 -5.15 14.90
C ALA A 120 1.16 -5.57 13.71
N LEU A 121 1.01 -4.66 12.74
CA LEU A 121 0.28 -4.92 11.51
C LEU A 121 1.24 -5.46 10.47
N MET A 122 0.87 -6.60 9.87
CA MET A 122 1.78 -7.36 9.02
C MET A 122 1.24 -7.50 7.61
N VAL A 123 2.16 -7.63 6.66
CA VAL A 123 1.90 -8.27 5.37
C VAL A 123 2.37 -9.71 5.50
N HIS A 124 1.49 -10.68 5.28
CA HIS A 124 1.77 -12.10 5.52
C HIS A 124 1.06 -13.06 4.54
N GLY A 125 1.41 -14.35 4.60
CA GLY A 125 0.76 -15.42 3.84
C GLY A 125 -0.55 -15.87 4.48
N ALA A 126 -1.22 -16.89 3.95
CA ALA A 126 -2.60 -17.25 4.34
C ALA A 126 -3.66 -16.13 4.18
N CYS A 127 -4.87 -16.51 3.80
CA CYS A 127 -5.97 -15.58 3.53
C CYS A 127 -6.78 -15.22 4.77
N SER A 128 -6.10 -14.69 5.77
CA SER A 128 -6.74 -14.31 7.02
C SER A 128 -6.30 -12.93 7.45
N SER A 129 -7.21 -12.20 8.09
CA SER A 129 -6.92 -10.89 8.66
C SER A 129 -7.79 -10.57 9.87
N SER A 130 -7.17 -9.85 10.80
CA SER A 130 -7.79 -9.10 11.90
C SER A 130 -7.24 -7.67 11.96
N GLY A 131 -6.74 -7.15 10.83
CA GLY A 131 -6.03 -5.86 10.72
C GLY A 131 -4.76 -5.92 9.85
N CYS A 132 -4.35 -7.12 9.44
CA CYS A 132 -3.21 -7.34 8.54
C CYS A 132 -3.61 -7.32 7.06
N TYR A 133 -2.61 -7.37 6.17
CA TYR A 133 -2.81 -7.65 4.75
C TYR A 133 -2.39 -9.09 4.45
N GLY A 134 -3.37 -9.96 4.23
CA GLY A 134 -3.18 -11.39 3.95
C GLY A 134 -3.12 -11.65 2.44
N LEU A 135 -2.03 -12.30 2.00
CA LEU A 135 -1.78 -12.73 0.63
C LEU A 135 -1.67 -14.25 0.56
N THR A 136 -1.46 -14.78 -0.64
CA THR A 136 -1.06 -16.18 -0.82
C THR A 136 0.38 -16.38 -0.36
N ASP A 137 0.74 -17.60 0.04
CA ASP A 137 2.13 -17.93 0.42
C ASP A 137 3.10 -17.65 -0.73
N GLN A 138 2.70 -17.98 -1.97
CA GLN A 138 3.48 -17.66 -3.16
C GLN A 138 3.68 -16.14 -3.33
N GLY A 139 2.62 -15.36 -3.17
CA GLY A 139 2.66 -13.90 -3.33
C GLY A 139 3.56 -13.25 -2.30
N VAL A 140 3.33 -13.53 -1.01
CA VAL A 140 4.16 -12.97 0.07
C VAL A 140 5.60 -13.51 0.03
N GLY A 141 5.81 -14.76 -0.41
CA GLY A 141 7.15 -15.33 -0.56
C GLY A 141 8.00 -14.57 -1.58
N GLU A 142 7.41 -14.24 -2.75
CA GLU A 142 8.07 -13.38 -3.74
C GLU A 142 8.35 -11.98 -3.18
N ILE A 143 7.34 -11.34 -2.56
CA ILE A 143 7.50 -10.00 -1.96
C ILE A 143 8.63 -10.01 -0.92
N TYR A 144 8.60 -10.97 0.00
CA TYR A 144 9.58 -11.14 1.07
C TYR A 144 10.99 -11.28 0.49
N ALA A 145 11.17 -12.14 -0.52
CA ALA A 145 12.47 -12.35 -1.17
C ALA A 145 13.00 -11.05 -1.80
N VAL A 146 12.13 -10.29 -2.49
CA VAL A 146 12.51 -9.03 -3.13
C VAL A 146 12.90 -7.96 -2.11
N VAL A 147 12.09 -7.76 -1.06
CA VAL A 147 12.39 -6.75 -0.04
C VAL A 147 13.60 -7.13 0.82
N SER A 148 13.74 -8.41 1.16
CA SER A 148 14.90 -8.94 1.88
C SER A 148 16.18 -8.74 1.08
N LYS A 149 16.16 -8.97 -0.24
CA LYS A 149 17.31 -8.74 -1.12
C LYS A 149 17.71 -7.27 -1.13
N ALA A 150 16.79 -6.35 -1.37
CA ALA A 150 17.08 -4.91 -1.37
C ALA A 150 17.66 -4.43 -0.03
N LEU A 151 17.09 -4.87 1.09
CA LEU A 151 17.58 -4.54 2.43
C LEU A 151 18.98 -5.11 2.71
N SER A 152 19.24 -6.35 2.27
CA SER A 152 20.57 -6.98 2.41
C SER A 152 21.63 -6.35 1.49
N SER A 153 21.22 -5.59 0.48
CA SER A 153 22.08 -4.95 -0.53
C SER A 153 22.26 -3.45 -0.32
N GLY A 154 21.92 -2.93 0.87
CA GLY A 154 22.27 -1.57 1.30
C GLY A 154 21.08 -0.63 1.48
N GLN A 155 19.86 -1.00 1.08
CA GLN A 155 18.69 -0.21 1.44
C GLN A 155 18.42 -0.35 2.94
N VAL A 156 18.50 0.75 3.71
CA VAL A 156 18.35 0.69 5.18
C VAL A 156 16.92 0.34 5.61
N ARG A 157 15.94 0.93 4.92
CA ARG A 157 14.49 0.71 5.11
C ARG A 157 13.76 0.98 3.79
N PHE A 158 12.66 0.29 3.54
CA PHE A 158 11.77 0.60 2.43
C PHE A 158 10.47 1.24 2.94
N GLN A 159 9.89 2.13 2.15
CA GLN A 159 8.60 2.73 2.47
C GLN A 159 7.45 1.81 2.06
N VAL A 160 6.44 1.70 2.92
CA VAL A 160 5.13 1.12 2.60
C VAL A 160 4.11 2.23 2.63
N GLN A 161 3.38 2.41 1.54
CA GLN A 161 2.32 3.40 1.40
C GLN A 161 0.98 2.69 1.33
N ALA A 162 0.18 2.77 2.40
CA ALA A 162 -1.13 2.14 2.47
C ALA A 162 -2.22 3.17 2.20
N TYR A 163 -2.97 2.97 1.11
CA TYR A 163 -4.01 3.87 0.64
C TYR A 163 -5.39 3.22 0.73
N PRO A 164 -6.45 4.02 0.89
CA PRO A 164 -7.82 3.51 0.82
C PRO A 164 -8.12 2.91 -0.56
N TYR A 165 -7.64 3.55 -1.62
CA TYR A 165 -7.85 3.20 -3.03
C TYR A 165 -6.81 3.89 -3.92
N HIS A 166 -6.77 3.61 -5.21
CA HIS A 166 -6.02 4.46 -6.15
C HIS A 166 -6.56 5.89 -6.12
N MET A 167 -5.75 6.86 -5.69
CA MET A 167 -6.21 8.22 -5.33
C MET A 167 -6.45 9.13 -6.53
N THR A 168 -7.18 8.64 -7.54
CA THR A 168 -7.63 9.40 -8.71
C THR A 168 -8.69 10.41 -8.29
N PRO A 169 -8.87 11.52 -9.04
CA PRO A 169 -9.97 12.47 -8.79
C PRO A 169 -11.35 11.80 -8.71
N GLY A 170 -11.63 10.85 -9.61
CA GLY A 170 -12.90 10.10 -9.60
C GLY A 170 -13.11 9.28 -8.33
N ASN A 171 -12.08 8.55 -7.88
CA ASN A 171 -12.19 7.78 -6.64
C ASN A 171 -12.36 8.69 -5.42
N MET A 172 -11.61 9.81 -5.34
CA MET A 172 -11.82 10.80 -4.29
C MET A 172 -13.26 11.33 -4.27
N ALA A 173 -13.85 11.54 -5.45
CA ALA A 173 -15.19 12.09 -5.59
C ALA A 173 -16.33 11.10 -5.27
N ILE A 174 -16.12 9.81 -5.50
CA ILE A 174 -17.09 8.75 -5.16
C ILE A 174 -17.19 8.54 -3.64
N HIS A 175 -16.14 8.91 -2.89
CA HIS A 175 -16.08 8.81 -1.43
C HIS A 175 -16.20 10.17 -0.72
N LYS A 176 -16.80 11.16 -1.37
CA LYS A 176 -16.86 12.55 -0.89
C LYS A 176 -17.55 12.75 0.47
N ASP A 177 -18.45 11.84 0.85
CA ASP A 177 -19.22 11.92 2.10
C ASP A 177 -18.59 11.10 3.24
N ASP A 178 -17.44 10.45 3.01
CA ASP A 178 -16.72 9.75 4.07
C ASP A 178 -15.97 10.73 4.98
N GLY A 179 -16.12 10.58 6.29
CA GLY A 179 -15.45 11.43 7.27
C GLY A 179 -13.91 11.39 7.22
N ASN A 180 -13.32 10.40 6.55
CA ASN A 180 -11.89 10.30 6.34
C ASN A 180 -11.38 11.10 5.12
N LEU A 181 -12.24 11.73 4.33
CA LEU A 181 -11.82 12.51 3.16
C LEU A 181 -10.73 13.55 3.46
N PRO A 182 -10.75 14.31 4.58
CA PRO A 182 -9.66 15.22 4.92
C PRO A 182 -8.30 14.50 5.13
N PHE A 183 -8.33 13.33 5.76
CA PHE A 183 -7.14 12.50 5.94
C PHE A 183 -6.64 11.95 4.60
N TRP A 184 -7.54 11.48 3.73
CA TRP A 184 -7.19 11.03 2.38
C TRP A 184 -6.67 12.17 1.51
N GLY A 185 -7.16 13.40 1.68
CA GLY A 185 -6.57 14.59 1.05
C GLY A 185 -5.09 14.74 1.39
N THR A 186 -4.71 14.49 2.65
CA THR A 186 -3.30 14.48 3.07
C THR A 186 -2.54 13.32 2.43
N LEU A 187 -3.09 12.10 2.43
CA LEU A 187 -2.41 10.96 1.78
C LEU A 187 -2.19 11.18 0.27
N LYS A 188 -3.13 11.89 -0.38
CA LYS A 188 -3.04 12.20 -1.81
C LYS A 188 -1.84 13.07 -2.14
N GLU A 189 -1.43 13.99 -1.26
CA GLU A 189 -0.22 14.80 -1.48
C GLU A 189 1.02 13.91 -1.67
N GLY A 190 1.20 12.90 -0.81
CA GLY A 190 2.28 11.93 -0.93
C GLY A 190 2.12 10.97 -2.11
N TYR A 191 0.88 10.57 -2.41
CA TYR A 191 0.54 9.76 -3.59
C TYR A 191 0.95 10.49 -4.89
N ASP A 192 0.53 11.74 -5.05
CA ASP A 192 0.79 12.54 -6.25
C ASP A 192 2.29 12.87 -6.38
N ALA A 193 2.96 13.18 -5.27
CA ALA A 193 4.41 13.36 -5.25
C ALA A 193 5.15 12.14 -5.83
N PHE A 194 4.78 10.92 -5.39
CA PHE A 194 5.34 9.69 -5.95
C PHE A 194 4.96 9.50 -7.43
N GLU A 195 3.69 9.72 -7.78
CA GLU A 195 3.23 9.51 -9.16
C GLU A 195 3.94 10.41 -10.17
N LEU A 196 4.16 11.68 -9.81
CA LEU A 196 4.75 12.71 -10.68
C LEU A 196 6.27 12.58 -10.80
N THR A 197 6.96 12.19 -9.72
CA THR A 197 8.43 12.15 -9.67
C THR A 197 9.00 10.76 -9.93
N LYS A 198 8.21 9.72 -9.64
CA LYS A 198 8.69 8.34 -9.52
C LYS A 198 9.86 8.21 -8.54
N GLN A 199 9.84 9.02 -7.49
CA GLN A 199 10.78 8.96 -6.37
C GLN A 199 10.02 8.74 -5.07
N GLN A 200 10.66 8.06 -4.12
CA GLN A 200 10.09 7.89 -2.79
C GLN A 200 9.92 9.27 -2.13
N PRO A 201 8.70 9.67 -1.73
CA PRO A 201 8.50 10.94 -1.07
C PRO A 201 9.16 10.93 0.31
N LYS A 202 9.83 12.03 0.66
CA LYS A 202 10.27 12.30 2.03
C LYS A 202 9.01 12.55 2.87
N VAL A 203 8.86 11.84 3.97
CA VAL A 203 7.71 11.94 4.86
C VAL A 203 8.15 12.53 6.19
N SER A 204 7.60 13.70 6.53
CA SER A 204 7.74 14.37 7.81
C SER A 204 6.35 14.51 8.45
N VAL A 205 6.29 14.89 9.72
CA VAL A 205 5.03 15.02 10.46
C VAL A 205 5.04 16.29 11.30
N CYS A 206 4.00 17.10 11.17
CA CYS A 206 3.75 18.31 11.96
C CYS A 206 2.31 18.76 11.73
N GLY A 207 1.79 19.62 12.62
CA GLY A 207 0.43 20.13 12.53
C GLY A 207 -0.62 19.01 12.54
N ARG A 208 -0.32 17.90 13.23
CA ARG A 208 -1.19 16.72 13.35
C ARG A 208 -1.42 16.00 12.00
N ARG A 209 -0.53 16.16 11.02
CA ARG A 209 -0.64 15.54 9.69
C ARG A 209 0.72 15.14 9.11
N PHE A 210 0.69 14.37 8.02
CA PHE A 210 1.88 14.17 7.19
C PHE A 210 2.19 15.43 6.37
N VAL A 211 3.47 15.64 6.13
CA VAL A 211 4.00 16.65 5.21
C VAL A 211 5.05 15.98 4.32
N PHE A 212 5.04 16.30 3.03
CA PHE A 212 5.86 15.61 2.03
C PHE A 212 6.89 16.55 1.40
N ASN A 213 8.07 16.02 1.11
CA ASN A 213 9.12 16.69 0.32
C ASN A 213 9.41 18.13 0.77
N THR A 214 9.35 18.35 2.08
CA THR A 214 9.58 19.66 2.69
C THR A 214 10.88 19.62 3.48
N GLU A 215 11.73 20.61 3.22
CA GLU A 215 12.91 20.87 4.03
C GLU A 215 12.59 21.98 5.03
N PHE A 216 12.73 21.68 6.32
CA PHE A 216 12.41 22.58 7.41
C PHE A 216 13.67 23.23 7.98
N GLN A 217 13.56 24.48 8.42
CA GLN A 217 14.64 25.14 9.16
C GLN A 217 14.90 24.37 10.45
N GLY A 218 16.17 23.98 10.68
CA GLY A 218 16.57 23.21 11.86
C GLY A 218 16.31 21.69 11.78
N GLY A 219 15.91 21.17 10.61
CA GLY A 219 15.70 19.74 10.39
C GLY A 219 14.26 19.29 10.58
N ASP A 220 14.01 17.97 10.51
CA ASP A 220 12.65 17.42 10.57
C ASP A 220 11.95 17.74 11.90
N PRO A 221 10.64 18.08 11.89
CA PRO A 221 9.92 18.47 13.10
C PRO A 221 9.93 17.34 14.15
N SER A 222 10.29 17.71 15.38
CA SER A 222 10.37 16.78 16.50
C SER A 222 8.99 16.40 17.04
N ASP A 223 8.09 17.39 17.19
CA ASP A 223 6.71 17.22 17.68
C ASP A 223 5.70 17.12 16.51
N PRO A 224 5.05 15.96 16.29
CA PRO A 224 4.02 15.81 15.26
C PRO A 224 2.76 16.67 15.49
N LEU A 225 2.48 17.09 16.73
CA LEU A 225 1.26 17.82 17.09
C LEU A 225 1.41 19.34 16.97
N ALA A 226 2.62 19.86 17.16
CA ALA A 226 2.94 21.28 17.02
C ALA A 226 2.83 21.77 15.58
N ALA A 227 2.64 23.08 15.38
CA ALA A 227 2.62 23.68 14.05
C ALA A 227 3.93 23.39 13.27
N CYS A 228 3.81 23.33 11.94
CA CYS A 228 4.97 23.09 11.09
C CYS A 228 5.98 24.24 11.17
N PRO A 229 7.28 23.97 11.38
CA PRO A 229 8.33 24.98 11.32
C PRO A 229 8.39 25.68 9.96
N ALA A 230 9.11 26.80 9.91
CA ALA A 230 9.40 27.48 8.66
C ALA A 230 10.18 26.58 7.69
N THR A 231 9.88 26.67 6.41
CA THR A 231 10.58 25.93 5.36
C THR A 231 11.96 26.53 5.12
N ALA A 232 13.00 25.69 5.04
CA ALA A 232 14.37 26.10 4.74
C ALA A 232 14.55 26.46 3.26
N THR A 233 13.98 25.65 2.37
CA THR A 233 14.05 25.84 0.92
C THR A 233 12.67 25.68 0.33
N PRO A 234 12.24 26.55 -0.60
CA PRO A 234 11.02 26.34 -1.36
C PRO A 234 11.08 25.00 -2.11
N SER A 235 9.98 24.25 -2.09
CA SER A 235 9.83 23.05 -2.92
C SER A 235 9.93 23.39 -4.41
N ASP A 236 10.30 22.41 -5.24
CA ASP A 236 10.36 22.55 -6.70
C ASP A 236 9.05 23.19 -7.25
N PRO A 237 9.12 24.40 -7.85
CA PRO A 237 7.94 25.10 -8.35
C PRO A 237 7.14 24.31 -9.38
N GLN A 238 7.80 23.50 -10.21
CA GLN A 238 7.10 22.68 -11.21
C GLN A 238 6.32 21.54 -10.54
N LEU A 239 6.91 20.89 -9.54
CA LEU A 239 6.23 19.86 -8.76
C LEU A 239 5.04 20.45 -8.00
N VAL A 240 5.22 21.62 -7.35
CA VAL A 240 4.15 22.33 -6.66
C VAL A 240 3.00 22.68 -7.60
N ALA A 241 3.30 23.19 -8.79
CA ALA A 241 2.28 23.53 -9.79
C ALA A 241 1.50 22.31 -10.28
N LYS A 242 2.17 21.17 -10.47
CA LYS A 242 1.53 19.89 -10.86
C LYS A 242 0.65 19.33 -9.74
N ILE A 243 1.11 19.35 -8.50
CA ILE A 243 0.29 18.96 -7.34
C ILE A 243 -0.93 19.87 -7.21
N ALA A 244 -0.77 21.18 -7.39
CA ALA A 244 -1.91 22.11 -7.39
C ALA A 244 -2.89 21.84 -8.54
N ALA A 245 -2.42 21.40 -9.71
CA ALA A 245 -3.28 20.99 -10.81
C ALA A 245 -4.07 19.72 -10.47
N GLU A 246 -3.44 18.72 -9.86
CA GLU A 246 -4.14 17.52 -9.38
C GLU A 246 -5.19 17.84 -8.31
N LYS A 247 -4.87 18.76 -7.39
CA LYS A 247 -5.83 19.24 -6.39
C LYS A 247 -7.06 19.88 -7.04
N ARG A 248 -6.87 20.76 -8.03
CA ARG A 248 -8.00 21.35 -8.78
C ARG A 248 -8.85 20.30 -9.50
N ARG A 249 -8.23 19.24 -10.03
CA ARG A 249 -8.97 18.12 -10.65
C ARG A 249 -9.85 17.37 -9.63
N VAL A 250 -9.35 17.17 -8.42
CA VAL A 250 -10.14 16.58 -7.32
C VAL A 250 -11.30 17.49 -6.93
N GLU A 251 -11.04 18.79 -6.74
CA GLU A 251 -12.08 19.77 -6.38
C GLU A 251 -13.19 19.82 -7.44
N ALA A 252 -12.83 19.80 -8.73
CA ALA A 252 -13.80 19.71 -9.81
C ALA A 252 -14.60 18.40 -9.77
N ALA A 253 -13.93 17.25 -9.60
CA ALA A 253 -14.61 15.95 -9.53
C ALA A 253 -15.55 15.87 -8.30
N LEU A 254 -15.15 16.41 -7.15
CA LEU A 254 -15.98 16.48 -5.95
C LEU A 254 -17.24 17.33 -6.16
N ALA A 255 -17.12 18.45 -6.86
CA ALA A 255 -18.24 19.34 -7.17
C ALA A 255 -19.22 18.71 -8.18
N GLU A 256 -18.71 17.96 -9.16
CA GLU A 256 -19.51 17.31 -10.19
C GLU A 256 -20.17 16.00 -9.71
N SER A 257 -19.56 15.32 -8.74
CA SER A 257 -20.01 14.00 -8.32
C SER A 257 -21.38 14.03 -7.65
N ARG A 258 -22.34 13.37 -8.31
CA ARG A 258 -23.68 13.09 -7.79
C ARG A 258 -23.77 11.73 -7.11
N ALA A 259 -22.74 10.89 -7.25
CA ALA A 259 -22.68 9.57 -6.66
C ALA A 259 -21.87 9.62 -5.36
N SER A 260 -22.37 8.94 -4.34
CA SER A 260 -21.66 8.75 -3.07
C SER A 260 -21.83 7.31 -2.63
N THR A 261 -20.72 6.67 -2.29
CA THR A 261 -20.71 5.27 -1.86
C THR A 261 -20.73 5.23 -0.34
N MET A 262 -21.87 5.59 0.26
CA MET A 262 -22.13 5.24 1.66
C MET A 262 -22.55 3.78 1.72
N THR A 263 -21.59 2.88 1.99
CA THR A 263 -21.88 1.46 2.17
C THR A 263 -22.06 1.11 3.64
N ALA A 264 -23.01 0.22 3.92
CA ALA A 264 -23.10 -0.42 5.22
C ALA A 264 -21.78 -1.15 5.51
N TYR A 265 -21.35 -1.13 6.78
CA TYR A 265 -20.08 -1.75 7.16
C TYR A 265 -20.07 -3.25 6.82
N VAL A 266 -19.06 -3.64 6.05
CA VAL A 266 -18.68 -5.04 5.79
C VAL A 266 -17.20 -5.17 6.13
N ASP A 267 -16.82 -6.22 6.87
CA ASP A 267 -15.45 -6.43 7.35
C ASP A 267 -14.49 -6.69 6.18
N GLY A 268 -13.89 -5.62 5.66
CA GLY A 268 -12.75 -5.56 4.76
C GLY A 268 -12.96 -6.16 3.38
N GLY A 269 -11.88 -6.22 2.59
CA GLY A 269 -11.93 -6.61 1.18
C GLY A 269 -11.22 -7.92 0.87
N MET A 270 -11.43 -8.38 -0.37
CA MET A 270 -10.80 -9.54 -0.99
C MET A 270 -10.72 -9.26 -2.49
N HIS A 271 -9.57 -9.51 -3.11
CA HIS A 271 -9.43 -9.30 -4.55
C HIS A 271 -10.44 -10.16 -5.35
N PRO A 272 -11.04 -9.64 -6.44
CA PRO A 272 -12.10 -10.35 -7.18
C PRO A 272 -11.75 -11.75 -7.67
N SER A 273 -10.47 -12.02 -7.96
CA SER A 273 -10.00 -13.36 -8.34
C SER A 273 -10.17 -14.38 -7.20
N PHE A 274 -9.85 -14.02 -5.95
CA PHE A 274 -10.03 -14.90 -4.80
C PHE A 274 -11.49 -14.99 -4.40
N ARG A 275 -12.27 -13.92 -4.54
CA ARG A 275 -13.71 -13.97 -4.29
C ARG A 275 -14.43 -14.91 -5.23
N SER A 276 -14.05 -14.90 -6.51
CA SER A 276 -14.58 -15.85 -7.50
C SER A 276 -14.27 -17.30 -7.11
N LEU A 277 -13.05 -17.56 -6.61
CA LEU A 277 -12.66 -18.87 -6.10
C LEU A 277 -13.42 -19.23 -4.80
N LEU A 278 -13.59 -18.28 -3.88
CA LEU A 278 -14.35 -18.46 -2.64
C LEU A 278 -15.80 -18.85 -2.93
N LYS A 279 -16.45 -18.16 -3.86
CA LYS A 279 -17.82 -18.44 -4.28
C LYS A 279 -17.96 -19.82 -4.92
N LYS A 280 -16.96 -20.25 -5.68
CA LYS A 280 -16.99 -21.51 -6.43
C LYS A 280 -16.64 -22.72 -5.55
N ASP A 281 -15.55 -22.62 -4.81
CA ASP A 281 -14.90 -23.76 -4.16
C ASP A 281 -15.13 -23.79 -2.63
N GLY A 282 -15.60 -22.68 -2.03
CA GLY A 282 -15.76 -22.53 -0.59
C GLY A 282 -14.46 -22.15 0.14
N ALA A 283 -14.59 -21.78 1.43
CA ALA A 283 -13.50 -21.23 2.22
C ALA A 283 -12.34 -22.22 2.46
N ASP A 284 -12.66 -23.48 2.75
CA ASP A 284 -11.64 -24.50 3.06
C ASP A 284 -10.77 -24.82 1.85
N LYS A 285 -11.38 -24.98 0.67
CA LYS A 285 -10.63 -25.22 -0.57
C LYS A 285 -9.82 -24.00 -0.98
N LEU A 286 -10.35 -22.79 -0.77
CA LEU A 286 -9.59 -21.57 -1.00
C LEU A 286 -8.36 -21.51 -0.09
N ALA A 287 -8.52 -21.75 1.22
CA ALA A 287 -7.42 -21.77 2.18
C ALA A 287 -6.33 -22.78 1.79
N ALA A 288 -6.72 -24.00 1.43
CA ALA A 288 -5.79 -25.04 0.99
C ALA A 288 -5.06 -24.71 -0.33
N ARG A 289 -5.71 -23.95 -1.23
CA ARG A 289 -5.13 -23.59 -2.54
C ARG A 289 -4.04 -22.52 -2.45
N ILE A 290 -4.08 -21.68 -1.41
CA ILE A 290 -3.27 -20.45 -1.36
C ILE A 290 -2.19 -20.46 -0.29
N SER A 291 -2.26 -21.40 0.66
CA SER A 291 -1.31 -21.50 1.76
C SER A 291 -0.99 -22.95 2.09
N SER A 292 0.28 -23.18 2.37
CA SER A 292 0.79 -24.40 2.98
C SER A 292 0.43 -24.49 4.47
N ILE A 293 0.14 -23.34 5.10
CA ILE A 293 -0.31 -23.25 6.48
C ILE A 293 -1.81 -23.50 6.54
N LYS A 294 -2.23 -24.46 7.37
CA LYS A 294 -3.64 -24.72 7.64
C LYS A 294 -4.23 -23.61 8.52
N TYR A 295 -4.71 -22.54 7.89
CA TYR A 295 -5.38 -21.43 8.56
C TYR A 295 -6.64 -21.00 7.79
N PRO A 296 -7.78 -20.80 8.46
CA PRO A 296 -9.04 -20.52 7.77
C PRO A 296 -9.07 -19.12 7.12
N VAL A 297 -9.87 -19.01 6.06
CA VAL A 297 -10.24 -17.70 5.50
C VAL A 297 -11.05 -16.93 6.53
N SER A 298 -10.59 -15.75 6.95
CA SER A 298 -11.33 -14.96 7.95
C SER A 298 -12.57 -14.31 7.34
N ARG A 299 -13.72 -14.49 7.99
CA ARG A 299 -15.01 -13.84 7.65
C ARG A 299 -15.37 -14.02 6.17
N PRO A 300 -15.53 -15.27 5.68
CA PRO A 300 -15.77 -15.54 4.27
C PRO A 300 -17.10 -14.95 3.78
N GLU A 301 -18.12 -14.86 4.62
CA GLU A 301 -19.41 -14.23 4.27
C GLU A 301 -19.23 -12.75 3.98
N ALA A 302 -18.45 -12.04 4.81
CA ALA A 302 -18.11 -10.64 4.57
C ALA A 302 -17.23 -10.46 3.31
N ALA A 303 -16.32 -11.42 3.04
CA ALA A 303 -15.49 -11.39 1.84
C ALA A 303 -16.33 -11.55 0.56
N LEU A 304 -17.43 -12.31 0.61
CA LEU A 304 -18.37 -12.50 -0.49
C LEU A 304 -19.31 -11.30 -0.71
N ALA A 305 -19.66 -10.58 0.36
CA ALA A 305 -20.60 -9.45 0.28
C ALA A 305 -20.06 -8.24 -0.51
N ASP A 306 -18.74 -8.02 -0.48
CA ASP A 306 -18.03 -6.94 -1.18
C ASP A 306 -18.66 -5.54 -1.12
N PRO A 307 -18.25 -4.68 -0.16
CA PRO A 307 -18.72 -3.29 -0.14
C PRO A 307 -18.03 -2.40 -1.18
N PHE A 308 -17.10 -2.93 -2.00
CA PHE A 308 -16.20 -2.12 -2.85
C PHE A 308 -16.47 -2.23 -4.36
N VAL A 309 -17.62 -2.78 -4.77
CA VAL A 309 -18.00 -2.95 -6.19
C VAL A 309 -18.08 -1.59 -6.91
N GLY A 310 -17.43 -1.48 -8.09
CA GLY A 310 -17.67 -0.37 -9.04
C GLY A 310 -16.48 0.49 -9.45
N VAL A 311 -15.25 0.20 -9.03
CA VAL A 311 -14.09 1.05 -9.37
C VAL A 311 -13.49 0.66 -10.73
N ALA A 312 -13.34 1.67 -11.60
CA ALA A 312 -12.79 1.53 -12.94
C ALA A 312 -11.36 0.96 -12.92
N LYS A 313 -11.10 -0.03 -13.77
CA LYS A 313 -9.74 -0.52 -14.05
C LYS A 313 -8.87 0.66 -14.50
N ARG A 314 -7.63 0.71 -14.00
CA ARG A 314 -6.59 1.67 -14.41
C ARG A 314 -6.55 1.80 -15.94
N SER A 315 -6.94 2.96 -16.47
CA SER A 315 -6.60 3.35 -17.82
C SER A 315 -5.07 3.47 -17.90
N GLY A 316 -4.47 2.78 -18.87
CA GLY A 316 -3.03 2.58 -19.01
C GLY A 316 -2.22 3.87 -18.90
N ALA A 317 -0.97 3.72 -18.44
CA ALA A 317 0.03 4.78 -18.45
C ALA A 317 0.02 5.47 -19.83
N GLY A 318 -0.29 6.77 -19.83
CA GLY A 318 -0.34 7.56 -21.06
C GLY A 318 0.99 7.44 -21.80
N THR A 319 0.93 6.86 -22.99
CA THR A 319 1.91 7.12 -24.04
C THR A 319 1.95 8.61 -24.25
N VAL A 320 3.06 9.24 -23.85
CA VAL A 320 3.40 10.58 -24.33
C VAL A 320 3.52 10.45 -25.84
N SER A 321 2.53 10.99 -26.55
CA SER A 321 2.57 11.18 -27.99
C SER A 321 3.75 12.09 -28.29
N ASP A 322 4.75 11.54 -28.97
CA ASP A 322 5.81 12.32 -29.57
C ASP A 322 5.21 13.08 -30.76
N SER A 323 5.11 14.40 -30.60
CA SER A 323 4.75 15.32 -31.66
C SER A 323 5.92 16.26 -31.90
N GLY A 324 6.73 15.93 -32.91
CA GLY A 324 7.36 16.89 -33.80
C GLY A 324 8.85 17.13 -33.63
N ARG A 325 9.66 16.53 -34.50
CA ARG A 325 10.36 17.23 -35.59
C ARG A 325 10.73 16.28 -36.71
#